data_AF-X0MCF3-F1
#
_entry.id   AF-X0MCF3-F1
#
_cell.length_a   1.000
_cell.length_b   1.000
_cell.length_c   1.000
_cell.angle_alpha   90.00
_cell.angle_beta   90.00
_cell.angle_gamma   90.00
#
_symmetry.space_group_name_H-M   'P 1'
#
loop_
_entity.id
_entity.type
_entity.pdbx_description
1 polymer ?
#
loop_
_entity_poly.entity_id
_entity_poly.type
_entity_poly.pdbx_seq_one_letter_code
_entity_poly.pdbx_strand_id
1 'polypeptide(L)'
;MAFKRKTSSSFGLERRVRPRREDEWVEEPESQGSSSEDDDEVEEEGIRGASDDDDDEGEEDQESEEGSEDESEPEQDTPKIDLSSVSFGALAKAQASLPSAGRKSKSKKSTDEDASKTETPAPRKSTKSKDDPKPKRSSKHAPQEQTSKKPVSRRREILPDNRRQYRDPRFDPLVGRVDEEKASKAYAFLDEYRDKEMADLRAQIKKTKDSYEKDNLKRQLQSMESRKKANMRRQEEERLLKEHRQKEKELVAQGKTPFYLKKSEQKKQLLVNRYEGMSKGQVDRAIERKRKKVAGKEKKELDFLQRGSRPRG
;
A
#
# COMPACT_ATOMS: atom_id res chain seq x y z
N MET A 1 41.29 51.05 -26.28
CA MET A 1 40.09 50.60 -25.53
C MET A 1 40.22 49.10 -25.29
N ALA A 2 39.93 48.61 -24.08
CA ALA A 2 40.24 47.23 -23.70
C ALA A 2 39.06 46.26 -23.96
N PHE A 3 39.31 45.19 -24.73
CA PHE A 3 38.32 44.14 -25.00
C PHE A 3 38.28 43.11 -23.87
N LYS A 4 37.19 43.10 -23.09
CA LYS A 4 36.95 42.08 -22.06
C LYS A 4 36.63 40.72 -22.70
N ARG A 5 37.56 39.76 -22.61
CA ARG A 5 37.29 38.34 -22.92
C ARG A 5 36.41 37.74 -21.82
N LYS A 6 35.27 37.19 -22.19
CA LYS A 6 34.38 36.44 -21.29
C LYS A 6 34.88 35.00 -21.21
N THR A 7 35.60 34.64 -20.16
CA THR A 7 36.00 33.26 -19.89
C THR A 7 34.76 32.41 -19.62
N SER A 8 34.72 31.21 -20.19
CA SER A 8 33.68 30.22 -19.91
C SER A 8 33.74 29.80 -18.44
N SER A 9 32.58 29.75 -17.77
CA SER A 9 32.45 29.23 -16.40
C SER A 9 33.20 27.91 -16.26
N SER A 10 34.16 27.87 -15.35
CA SER A 10 34.84 26.63 -14.98
C SER A 10 33.80 25.62 -14.48
N PHE A 11 33.98 24.37 -14.89
CA PHE A 11 33.27 23.23 -14.31
C PHE A 11 33.56 23.21 -12.80
N GLY A 12 32.53 23.03 -11.97
CA GLY A 12 32.57 23.21 -10.51
C GLY A 12 33.44 22.19 -9.76
N LEU A 13 34.75 22.31 -9.93
CA LEU A 13 35.81 21.44 -9.36
C LEU A 13 36.55 22.12 -8.20
N GLU A 14 36.20 23.36 -7.84
CA GLU A 14 36.72 24.06 -6.66
C GLU A 14 35.84 23.85 -5.42
N ARG A 15 35.51 22.59 -5.13
CA ARG A 15 35.03 22.22 -3.78
C ARG A 15 36.26 21.95 -2.91
N ARG A 16 36.71 22.97 -2.18
CA ARG A 16 37.69 22.79 -1.08
C ARG A 16 37.19 21.66 -0.17
N VAL A 17 37.95 20.57 -0.12
CA VAL A 17 37.71 19.48 0.83
C VAL A 17 37.85 20.06 2.23
N ARG A 18 36.74 20.16 2.96
CA ARG A 18 36.79 20.48 4.38
C ARG A 18 37.42 19.27 5.10
N PRO A 19 38.32 19.46 6.07
CA PRO A 19 38.76 18.36 6.91
C PRO A 19 37.52 17.72 7.54
N ARG A 20 37.48 16.39 7.53
CA ARG A 20 36.45 15.63 8.23
C ARG A 20 36.61 15.96 9.71
N ARG A 21 35.60 16.57 10.32
CA ARG A 21 35.54 16.70 11.78
C ARG A 21 35.58 15.27 12.31
N GLU A 22 36.53 14.99 13.19
CA GLU A 22 36.51 13.74 13.93
C GLU A 22 35.36 13.91 14.92
N ASP A 23 34.27 13.19 14.67
CA ASP A 23 33.13 13.12 15.57
C ASP A 23 33.56 12.25 16.75
N GLU A 24 34.12 12.91 17.76
CA GLU A 24 34.27 12.37 19.10
C GLU A 24 32.90 11.88 19.58
N TRP A 25 32.77 10.57 19.76
CA TRP A 25 31.50 9.91 20.12
C TRP A 25 31.11 10.27 21.55
N VAL A 26 30.44 11.41 21.69
CA VAL A 26 29.67 11.77 22.88
C VAL A 26 28.25 11.25 22.68
N GLU A 27 27.78 10.37 23.56
CA GLU A 27 26.38 9.92 23.56
C GLU A 27 25.46 11.11 23.91
N GLU A 28 24.82 11.71 22.89
CA GLU A 28 23.70 12.61 23.14
C GLU A 28 22.44 11.79 23.51
N PRO A 29 21.71 12.19 24.57
CA PRO A 29 20.49 11.49 24.97
C PRO A 29 19.39 11.67 23.91
N GLU A 30 18.68 10.59 23.61
CA GLU A 30 17.75 10.53 22.46
C GLU A 30 16.69 11.64 22.50
N SER A 31 16.80 12.55 21.55
CA SER A 31 15.79 13.55 21.24
C SER A 31 14.53 12.85 20.73
N GLN A 32 13.53 12.72 21.60
CA GLN A 32 12.23 12.15 21.27
C GLN A 32 11.50 13.03 20.26
N GLY A 33 11.62 12.67 18.98
CA GLY A 33 10.84 13.24 17.89
C GLY A 33 9.35 12.96 18.09
N SER A 34 8.66 13.88 18.76
CA SER A 34 7.23 13.81 19.08
C SER A 34 6.35 13.91 17.83
N SER A 35 6.23 12.82 17.09
CA SER A 35 5.04 12.52 16.29
C SER A 35 4.08 11.73 17.19
N SER A 36 3.26 12.43 17.95
CA SER A 36 2.24 11.81 18.80
C SER A 36 1.07 11.36 17.94
N GLU A 37 1.22 10.23 17.24
CA GLU A 37 0.12 9.59 16.55
C GLU A 37 -0.84 9.01 17.59
N ASP A 38 -2.04 9.60 17.66
CA ASP A 38 -3.16 9.27 18.55
C ASP A 38 -3.43 7.76 18.72
N ASP A 39 -2.73 7.16 19.67
CA ASP A 39 -3.16 5.92 20.32
C ASP A 39 -4.08 6.28 21.49
N ASP A 40 -5.34 6.45 21.14
CA ASP A 40 -6.42 6.82 22.05
C ASP A 40 -6.99 5.54 22.69
N GLU A 41 -6.10 4.72 23.26
CA GLU A 41 -6.44 3.43 23.87
C GLU A 41 -7.40 3.63 25.05
N VAL A 42 -8.63 3.16 24.87
CA VAL A 42 -9.57 2.92 25.96
C VAL A 42 -9.07 1.69 26.71
N GLU A 43 -8.29 1.91 27.76
CA GLU A 43 -7.75 0.87 28.64
C GLU A 43 -8.89 0.15 29.40
N GLU A 44 -9.44 -0.87 28.74
CA GLU A 44 -10.13 -2.03 29.33
C GLU A 44 -9.13 -2.91 30.12
N GLU A 45 -8.39 -2.29 31.05
CA GLU A 45 -7.64 -3.02 32.08
C GLU A 45 -8.66 -3.73 32.98
N GLY A 46 -8.60 -5.06 32.98
CA GLY A 46 -9.46 -5.91 33.81
C GLY A 46 -9.26 -5.63 35.29
N ILE A 47 -10.33 -5.79 36.07
CA ILE A 47 -10.28 -5.74 37.53
C ILE A 47 -9.22 -6.72 38.05
N ARG A 48 -8.25 -6.19 38.79
CA ARG A 48 -7.28 -6.98 39.55
C ARG A 48 -7.82 -7.13 40.96
N GLY A 49 -8.38 -8.29 41.30
CA GLY A 49 -8.78 -8.58 42.68
C GLY A 49 -9.79 -9.71 42.82
N ALA A 50 -9.53 -10.55 43.83
CA ALA A 50 -10.35 -11.66 44.32
C ALA A 50 -10.60 -12.84 43.36
N SER A 51 -10.13 -14.00 43.80
CA SER A 51 -10.77 -15.28 43.51
C SER A 51 -12.16 -15.28 44.14
N ASP A 52 -13.17 -15.61 43.35
CA ASP A 52 -14.35 -16.33 43.86
C ASP A 52 -14.58 -17.51 42.92
N ASP A 53 -14.96 -18.62 43.53
CA ASP A 53 -15.10 -19.94 42.93
C ASP A 53 -16.61 -20.15 42.76
N ASP A 54 -17.09 -20.30 41.53
CA ASP A 54 -18.47 -20.74 41.29
C ASP A 54 -18.54 -21.57 40.02
N ASP A 55 -19.37 -22.62 40.07
CA ASP A 55 -19.14 -23.86 39.34
C ASP A 55 -19.92 -23.98 38.02
N ASP A 56 -19.56 -24.99 37.24
CA ASP A 56 -20.05 -25.32 35.92
C ASP A 56 -21.21 -26.32 36.00
N GLU A 57 -22.37 -25.99 35.40
CA GLU A 57 -23.32 -27.01 34.90
C GLU A 57 -23.85 -26.53 33.54
N GLY A 58 -23.65 -27.35 32.51
CA GLY A 58 -24.17 -27.13 31.15
C GLY A 58 -25.25 -28.15 30.79
N GLU A 59 -25.83 -28.00 29.58
CA GLU A 59 -26.57 -29.08 28.92
C GLU A 59 -26.50 -28.95 27.39
N GLU A 60 -26.69 -30.07 26.69
CA GLU A 60 -26.66 -30.22 25.24
C GLU A 60 -28.09 -29.96 24.66
N ASP A 61 -28.45 -30.06 23.37
CA ASP A 61 -27.90 -30.73 22.17
C ASP A 61 -28.57 -30.12 20.90
N GLN A 62 -28.23 -30.62 19.70
CA GLN A 62 -29.03 -30.60 18.45
C GLN A 62 -29.28 -29.25 17.71
N GLU A 63 -29.50 -29.23 16.38
CA GLU A 63 -28.97 -30.02 15.25
C GLU A 63 -29.36 -29.27 13.94
N SER A 64 -28.64 -29.53 12.83
CA SER A 64 -29.09 -29.43 11.42
C SER A 64 -29.80 -28.17 10.88
N GLU A 65 -29.26 -27.57 9.80
CA GLU A 65 -29.79 -27.76 8.43
C GLU A 65 -28.95 -27.04 7.35
N GLU A 66 -28.96 -27.58 6.12
CA GLU A 66 -28.15 -27.12 4.99
C GLU A 66 -29.01 -26.30 3.99
N GLY A 67 -28.65 -25.03 3.75
CA GLY A 67 -29.43 -24.10 2.92
C GLY A 67 -28.60 -23.44 1.82
N SER A 68 -28.64 -24.00 0.62
CA SER A 68 -28.00 -23.46 -0.59
C SER A 68 -29.04 -22.73 -1.46
N GLU A 69 -29.05 -21.40 -1.42
CA GLU A 69 -29.87 -20.58 -2.33
C GLU A 69 -29.00 -19.52 -3.05
N ASP A 70 -28.94 -19.66 -4.39
CA ASP A 70 -28.30 -18.76 -5.33
C ASP A 70 -29.34 -17.75 -5.82
N GLU A 71 -29.36 -16.55 -5.23
CA GLU A 71 -30.27 -15.46 -5.63
C GLU A 71 -29.53 -14.45 -6.53
N SER A 72 -29.85 -14.51 -7.82
CA SER A 72 -29.29 -13.68 -8.88
C SER A 72 -29.91 -12.27 -8.93
N GLU A 73 -29.09 -11.22 -9.00
CA GLU A 73 -29.56 -9.84 -9.16
C GLU A 73 -30.24 -9.57 -10.54
N PRO A 74 -31.24 -8.67 -10.60
CA PRO A 74 -31.86 -8.25 -11.86
C PRO A 74 -30.98 -7.25 -12.62
N GLU A 75 -30.41 -7.68 -13.75
CA GLU A 75 -29.62 -6.80 -14.62
C GLU A 75 -30.46 -5.87 -15.51
N GLN A 76 -29.88 -4.71 -15.84
CA GLN A 76 -30.48 -3.73 -16.73
C GLN A 76 -30.40 -4.16 -18.20
N ASP A 77 -31.46 -3.87 -18.96
CA ASP A 77 -31.56 -4.14 -20.40
C ASP A 77 -30.48 -3.38 -21.21
N THR A 78 -29.35 -4.03 -21.39
CA THR A 78 -28.48 -3.82 -22.56
C THR A 78 -28.29 -5.18 -23.24
N PRO A 79 -28.49 -5.30 -24.56
CA PRO A 79 -28.31 -6.58 -25.23
C PRO A 79 -26.82 -6.95 -25.22
N LYS A 80 -26.44 -7.82 -24.28
CA LYS A 80 -25.13 -8.47 -24.23
C LYS A 80 -25.00 -9.41 -25.42
N ILE A 81 -24.61 -8.86 -26.57
CA ILE A 81 -24.31 -9.65 -27.77
C ILE A 81 -23.09 -10.51 -27.44
N ASP A 82 -23.32 -11.81 -27.28
CA ASP A 82 -22.28 -12.77 -26.95
C ASP A 82 -21.26 -12.84 -28.09
N LEU A 83 -20.08 -12.25 -27.87
CA LEU A 83 -19.02 -12.11 -28.87
C LEU A 83 -18.48 -13.47 -29.36
N SER A 84 -18.76 -14.56 -28.63
CA SER A 84 -18.45 -15.93 -29.06
C SER A 84 -19.32 -16.40 -30.24
N SER A 85 -20.55 -15.88 -30.35
CA SER A 85 -21.50 -16.23 -31.43
C SER A 85 -21.22 -15.49 -32.75
N VAL A 86 -20.49 -14.37 -32.69
CA VAL A 86 -20.23 -13.52 -33.85
C VAL A 86 -19.00 -14.02 -34.61
N SER A 87 -19.22 -14.65 -35.76
CA SER A 87 -18.10 -15.13 -36.60
C SER A 87 -17.14 -13.99 -36.96
N PHE A 88 -15.84 -14.32 -37.03
CA PHE A 88 -14.78 -13.36 -37.38
C PHE A 88 -15.04 -12.65 -38.73
N GLY A 89 -15.67 -13.33 -39.69
CA GLY A 89 -16.09 -12.74 -40.97
C GLY A 89 -17.16 -11.65 -40.82
N ALA A 90 -18.11 -11.81 -39.88
CA ALA A 90 -19.10 -10.79 -39.57
C ALA A 90 -18.45 -9.55 -38.91
N LEU A 91 -17.51 -9.77 -37.97
CA LEU A 91 -16.74 -8.69 -37.35
C LEU A 91 -15.90 -7.91 -38.38
N ALA A 92 -15.20 -8.61 -39.29
CA ALA A 92 -14.42 -7.98 -40.35
C ALA A 92 -15.29 -7.18 -41.33
N LYS A 93 -16.48 -7.70 -41.67
CA LYS A 93 -17.44 -7.02 -42.56
C LYS A 93 -18.04 -5.78 -41.89
N ALA A 94 -18.37 -5.86 -40.59
CA ALA A 94 -18.83 -4.73 -39.79
C ALA A 94 -17.76 -3.61 -39.69
N GLN A 95 -16.50 -3.98 -39.44
CA GLN A 95 -15.37 -3.03 -39.44
C GLN A 95 -15.15 -2.37 -40.80
N ALA A 96 -15.44 -3.07 -41.91
CA ALA A 96 -15.35 -2.50 -43.25
C ALA A 96 -16.53 -1.58 -43.62
N SER A 97 -17.72 -1.82 -43.06
CA SER A 97 -18.91 -0.97 -43.30
C SER A 97 -18.97 0.28 -42.43
N LEU A 98 -18.23 0.34 -41.33
CA LEU A 98 -18.15 1.54 -40.48
C LEU A 98 -17.24 2.59 -41.12
N PRO A 99 -17.65 3.88 -41.18
CA PRO A 99 -16.81 4.94 -41.71
C PRO A 99 -15.58 5.12 -40.83
N SER A 100 -14.38 4.90 -41.39
CA SER A 100 -13.14 4.95 -40.61
C SER A 100 -12.79 6.35 -40.10
N ALA A 101 -13.25 6.66 -38.89
CA ALA A 101 -12.86 7.86 -38.17
C ALA A 101 -11.34 7.81 -37.85
N GLY A 102 -10.53 8.48 -38.68
CA GLY A 102 -9.18 8.89 -38.29
C GLY A 102 -7.98 8.14 -38.87
N ARG A 103 -8.07 7.38 -39.98
CA ARG A 103 -6.89 6.76 -40.63
C ARG A 103 -6.56 7.38 -42.00
N LYS A 104 -5.77 8.47 -41.99
CA LYS A 104 -5.15 9.05 -43.20
C LYS A 104 -4.04 8.12 -43.75
N SER A 105 -4.41 7.11 -44.53
CA SER A 105 -3.46 6.33 -45.35
C SER A 105 -3.06 7.13 -46.60
N LYS A 106 -1.85 7.70 -46.62
CA LYS A 106 -1.25 8.25 -47.85
C LYS A 106 -0.68 7.11 -48.71
N SER A 107 -1.48 6.56 -49.62
CA SER A 107 -0.95 5.81 -50.78
C SER A 107 -0.54 6.81 -51.86
N LYS A 108 0.77 6.91 -52.13
CA LYS A 108 1.28 7.67 -53.28
C LYS A 108 1.23 6.77 -54.53
N LYS A 109 0.54 7.23 -55.57
CA LYS A 109 0.71 6.75 -56.95
C LYS A 109 1.69 7.69 -57.65
N SER A 110 2.68 7.15 -58.35
CA SER A 110 3.69 7.89 -59.11
C SER A 110 3.37 7.90 -60.60
N THR A 111 3.50 9.07 -61.23
CA THR A 111 3.69 9.26 -62.67
C THR A 111 4.57 10.48 -62.88
N ASP A 112 5.48 10.39 -63.84
CA ASP A 112 6.46 11.40 -64.27
C ASP A 112 5.84 12.72 -64.76
N GLU A 113 6.60 13.82 -64.65
CA GLU A 113 7.26 14.47 -65.79
C GLU A 113 8.10 15.71 -65.37
N ASP A 114 8.93 16.21 -66.30
CA ASP A 114 10.02 17.19 -66.16
C ASP A 114 9.64 18.65 -65.81
N ALA A 115 10.61 19.44 -65.25
CA ALA A 115 10.90 20.85 -65.61
C ALA A 115 11.84 21.63 -64.62
N SER A 116 13.09 21.86 -65.06
CA SER A 116 13.95 23.07 -64.94
C SER A 116 13.89 24.12 -63.79
N LYS A 117 15.09 24.45 -63.24
CA LYS A 117 15.61 25.77 -62.70
C LYS A 117 14.85 26.42 -61.51
N THR A 118 15.40 27.24 -60.61
CA THR A 118 16.58 28.17 -60.62
C THR A 118 17.14 28.37 -59.19
N GLU A 119 18.18 29.18 -59.00
CA GLU A 119 19.00 29.33 -57.77
C GLU A 119 18.38 30.16 -56.62
N THR A 120 18.78 29.87 -55.37
CA THR A 120 19.16 30.84 -54.30
C THR A 120 19.64 30.11 -53.02
N PRO A 121 20.63 30.63 -52.26
CA PRO A 121 21.15 29.96 -51.06
C PRO A 121 20.52 30.45 -49.75
N ALA A 122 19.98 29.52 -48.95
CA ALA A 122 19.52 29.75 -47.57
C ALA A 122 19.91 28.55 -46.66
N PRO A 123 20.05 28.73 -45.33
CA PRO A 123 20.93 27.88 -44.52
C PRO A 123 20.38 26.46 -44.26
N ARG A 124 21.25 25.47 -44.47
CA ARG A 124 20.93 24.03 -44.32
C ARG A 124 20.62 23.63 -42.88
N LYS A 125 19.33 23.53 -42.53
CA LYS A 125 18.87 22.61 -41.48
C LYS A 125 19.18 21.18 -41.95
N SER A 126 19.84 20.38 -41.11
CA SER A 126 20.28 19.02 -41.45
C SER A 126 19.14 18.00 -41.41
N THR A 127 18.23 18.09 -42.38
CA THR A 127 17.25 17.03 -42.68
C THR A 127 17.98 15.82 -43.28
N LYS A 128 18.57 14.97 -42.44
CA LYS A 128 18.84 13.59 -42.85
C LYS A 128 17.49 12.86 -42.94
N SER A 129 16.99 12.77 -44.16
CA SER A 129 15.93 11.86 -44.55
C SER A 129 16.29 10.44 -44.09
N LYS A 130 15.27 9.62 -43.78
CA LYS A 130 15.49 8.20 -43.44
C LYS A 130 15.85 7.35 -44.66
N ASP A 131 15.95 7.98 -45.82
CA ASP A 131 15.98 7.38 -47.15
C ASP A 131 17.37 7.46 -47.83
N ASP A 132 18.36 8.10 -47.20
CA ASP A 132 19.76 8.06 -47.69
C ASP A 132 20.28 6.62 -47.69
N PRO A 133 20.81 6.09 -48.81
CA PRO A 133 21.24 4.70 -48.89
C PRO A 133 22.43 4.44 -47.96
N LYS A 134 22.30 3.44 -47.08
CA LYS A 134 23.38 3.01 -46.19
C LYS A 134 24.60 2.57 -47.04
N PRO A 135 25.83 3.03 -46.74
CA PRO A 135 27.01 2.68 -47.53
C PRO A 135 27.23 1.16 -47.48
N LYS A 136 27.35 0.52 -48.64
CA LYS A 136 27.58 -0.93 -48.75
C LYS A 136 29.07 -1.26 -48.69
N ARG A 137 29.42 -2.47 -48.26
CA ARG A 137 30.80 -3.00 -48.29
C ARG A 137 31.18 -3.28 -49.74
N SER A 138 32.43 -3.02 -50.12
CA SER A 138 32.95 -3.27 -51.47
C SER A 138 33.07 -4.76 -51.81
N SER A 139 33.26 -5.62 -50.80
CA SER A 139 33.19 -7.08 -50.93
C SER A 139 32.64 -7.72 -49.65
N LYS A 140 32.36 -9.03 -49.68
CA LYS A 140 31.84 -9.77 -48.52
C LYS A 140 32.79 -9.76 -47.32
N HIS A 141 34.11 -9.67 -47.58
CA HIS A 141 35.17 -9.73 -46.58
C HIS A 141 35.79 -8.36 -46.24
N ALA A 142 35.74 -7.37 -47.14
CA ALA A 142 36.28 -6.02 -46.88
C ALA A 142 35.47 -5.25 -45.82
N PRO A 143 36.06 -4.44 -44.92
CA PRO A 143 35.33 -3.70 -43.88
C PRO A 143 34.33 -2.67 -44.45
N GLN A 144 33.41 -2.18 -43.61
CA GLN A 144 32.46 -1.12 -43.99
C GLN A 144 32.92 0.23 -43.44
N GLU A 145 33.11 1.21 -44.33
CA GLU A 145 33.44 2.57 -43.91
C GLU A 145 32.26 3.23 -43.18
N GLN A 146 32.56 3.97 -42.12
CA GLN A 146 31.61 4.79 -41.35
C GLN A 146 32.21 6.19 -41.17
N THR A 147 31.38 7.22 -41.26
CA THR A 147 31.84 8.61 -41.06
C THR A 147 32.16 8.89 -39.59
N SER A 148 33.33 9.47 -39.33
CA SER A 148 33.76 9.95 -38.00
C SER A 148 32.83 11.01 -37.39
N LYS A 149 32.00 11.67 -38.21
CA LYS A 149 31.00 12.64 -37.77
C LYS A 149 29.72 12.00 -37.18
N LYS A 150 29.61 10.66 -37.21
CA LYS A 150 28.48 9.92 -36.61
C LYS A 150 28.89 9.54 -35.17
N PRO A 151 28.31 10.17 -34.13
CA PRO A 151 28.65 9.83 -32.76
C PRO A 151 28.22 8.39 -32.45
N VAL A 152 29.09 7.65 -31.76
CA VAL A 152 28.76 6.32 -31.23
C VAL A 152 27.78 6.48 -30.07
N SER A 153 26.71 5.69 -30.04
CA SER A 153 25.77 5.69 -28.93
C SER A 153 26.42 5.15 -27.66
N ARG A 154 26.50 5.97 -26.61
CA ARG A 154 26.94 5.54 -25.26
C ARG A 154 25.96 4.59 -24.55
N ARG A 155 24.76 4.41 -25.10
CA ARG A 155 23.75 3.49 -24.57
C ARG A 155 24.05 2.08 -25.09
N ARG A 156 24.27 1.12 -24.18
CA ARG A 156 24.22 -0.31 -24.51
C ARG A 156 22.77 -0.68 -24.79
N GLU A 157 22.53 -1.36 -25.89
CA GLU A 157 21.26 -2.05 -26.14
C GLU A 157 21.25 -3.30 -25.25
N ILE A 158 20.56 -3.21 -24.12
CA ILE A 158 20.32 -4.37 -23.24
C ILE A 158 19.15 -5.13 -23.87
N LEU A 159 19.47 -6.19 -24.61
CA LEU A 159 18.47 -7.18 -25.00
C LEU A 159 17.97 -7.87 -23.71
N PRO A 160 16.66 -7.97 -23.48
CA PRO A 160 16.15 -8.71 -22.34
C PRO A 160 16.50 -10.20 -22.50
N ASP A 161 17.05 -10.80 -21.45
CA ASP A 161 17.31 -12.23 -21.43
C ASP A 161 15.98 -13.00 -21.40
N ASN A 162 15.56 -13.51 -22.57
CA ASN A 162 14.35 -14.34 -22.73
C ASN A 162 14.45 -15.72 -22.05
N ARG A 163 15.51 -15.99 -21.28
CA ARG A 163 15.67 -17.21 -20.48
C ARG A 163 14.80 -17.11 -19.24
N ARG A 164 14.09 -18.20 -18.91
CA ARG A 164 13.33 -18.29 -17.64
C ARG A 164 14.31 -18.20 -16.47
N GLN A 165 14.29 -17.07 -15.76
CA GLN A 165 15.02 -16.90 -14.52
C GLN A 165 14.37 -17.75 -13.44
N TYR A 166 15.15 -18.50 -12.66
CA TYR A 166 14.64 -19.15 -11.46
C TYR A 166 14.26 -18.07 -10.45
N ARG A 167 13.00 -18.02 -10.04
CA ARG A 167 12.48 -17.04 -9.08
C ARG A 167 12.29 -17.70 -7.73
N ASP A 168 13.01 -17.22 -6.73
CA ASP A 168 12.75 -17.55 -5.34
C ASP A 168 11.56 -16.71 -4.87
N PRO A 169 10.45 -17.31 -4.39
CA PRO A 169 9.26 -16.56 -3.98
C PRO A 169 9.53 -15.59 -2.82
N ARG A 170 10.64 -15.73 -2.08
CA ARG A 170 11.06 -14.78 -1.03
C ARG A 170 11.68 -13.49 -1.58
N PHE A 171 12.15 -13.52 -2.82
CA PHE A 171 12.87 -12.42 -3.49
C PHE A 171 12.24 -12.01 -4.83
N ASP A 172 11.17 -12.68 -5.27
CA ASP A 172 10.43 -12.32 -6.48
C ASP A 172 9.60 -11.05 -6.21
N PRO A 173 9.85 -9.92 -6.90
CA PRO A 173 9.05 -8.70 -6.73
C PRO A 173 7.59 -8.86 -7.17
N LEU A 174 7.23 -9.96 -7.84
CA LEU A 174 5.83 -10.32 -8.14
C LEU A 174 5.11 -10.92 -6.93
N VAL A 175 5.84 -11.50 -5.97
CA VAL A 175 5.29 -11.96 -4.69
C VAL A 175 5.26 -10.76 -3.75
N GLY A 176 4.08 -10.12 -3.69
CA GLY A 176 3.86 -8.90 -2.91
C GLY A 176 3.79 -9.14 -1.39
N ARG A 177 3.25 -8.14 -0.68
CA ARG A 177 2.90 -8.29 0.73
C ARG A 177 1.84 -9.39 0.89
N VAL A 178 1.86 -10.08 2.03
CA VAL A 178 0.87 -11.11 2.34
C VAL A 178 -0.52 -10.48 2.46
N ASP A 179 -1.50 -11.07 1.79
CA ASP A 179 -2.91 -10.72 1.97
C ASP A 179 -3.38 -11.21 3.36
N GLU A 180 -3.34 -10.33 4.35
CA GLU A 180 -3.68 -10.65 5.75
C GLU A 180 -5.07 -11.30 5.89
N GLU A 181 -6.05 -10.87 5.09
CA GLU A 181 -7.40 -11.45 5.06
C GLU A 181 -7.47 -12.88 4.50
N LYS A 182 -6.56 -13.25 3.59
CA LYS A 182 -6.50 -14.62 3.06
C LYS A 182 -5.74 -15.51 4.03
N ALA A 183 -4.68 -14.98 4.65
CA ALA A 183 -3.93 -15.68 5.68
C ALA A 183 -4.81 -15.97 6.92
N SER A 184 -5.57 -14.99 7.42
CA SER A 184 -6.45 -15.19 8.57
C SER A 184 -7.54 -16.23 8.30
N LYS A 185 -8.12 -16.26 7.09
CA LYS A 185 -9.07 -17.31 6.67
C LYS A 185 -8.41 -18.68 6.52
N ALA A 186 -7.27 -18.77 5.83
CA ALA A 186 -6.57 -20.04 5.60
C ALA A 186 -6.02 -20.67 6.89
N TYR A 187 -5.71 -19.85 7.90
CA TYR A 187 -5.18 -20.28 9.20
C TYR A 187 -6.17 -20.04 10.36
N ALA A 188 -7.48 -19.95 10.07
CA ALA A 188 -8.51 -19.71 11.08
C ALA A 188 -8.50 -20.74 12.22
N PHE A 189 -8.19 -22.01 11.90
CA PHE A 189 -8.04 -23.09 12.87
C PHE A 189 -7.06 -22.76 14.00
N LEU A 190 -6.04 -21.92 13.77
CA LEU A 190 -5.06 -21.55 14.81
C LEU A 190 -5.71 -20.84 16.00
N ASP A 191 -6.88 -20.22 15.84
CA ASP A 191 -7.58 -19.60 16.96
C ASP A 191 -8.23 -20.66 17.88
N GLU A 192 -8.70 -21.78 17.34
CA GLU A 192 -9.15 -22.93 18.15
C GLU A 192 -7.99 -23.57 18.93
N TYR A 193 -6.81 -23.69 18.31
CA TYR A 193 -5.62 -24.20 18.99
C TYR A 193 -5.19 -23.28 20.14
N ARG A 194 -5.20 -21.96 19.93
CA ARG A 194 -4.92 -20.97 20.99
C ARG A 194 -5.91 -21.03 22.15
N ASP A 195 -7.18 -21.30 21.86
CA ASP A 195 -8.21 -21.43 22.89
C ASP A 195 -8.05 -22.70 23.71
N LYS A 196 -7.67 -23.82 23.06
CA LYS A 196 -7.27 -25.07 23.73
C LYS A 196 -6.01 -24.86 24.58
N GLU A 197 -4.97 -24.20 24.06
CA GLU A 197 -3.75 -23.84 24.81
C GLU A 197 -4.06 -22.99 26.06
N MET A 198 -4.99 -22.02 25.98
CA MET A 198 -5.41 -21.23 27.14
C MET A 198 -6.18 -22.06 28.17
N ALA A 199 -7.03 -23.00 27.73
CA ALA A 199 -7.71 -23.93 28.63
C ALA A 199 -6.71 -24.87 29.35
N ASP A 200 -5.72 -25.39 28.62
CA ASP A 200 -4.64 -26.20 29.19
C ASP A 200 -3.80 -25.42 30.20
N LEU A 201 -3.44 -24.16 29.89
CA LEU A 201 -2.73 -23.30 30.84
C LEU A 201 -3.57 -23.04 32.11
N ARG A 202 -4.89 -22.81 31.98
CA ARG A 202 -5.80 -22.69 33.15
C ARG A 202 -5.79 -23.97 33.99
N ALA A 203 -5.87 -25.14 33.36
CA ALA A 203 -5.82 -26.43 34.04
C ALA A 203 -4.45 -26.68 34.72
N GLN A 204 -3.34 -26.28 34.09
CA GLN A 204 -2.00 -26.36 34.66
C GLN A 204 -1.87 -25.45 35.89
N ILE A 205 -2.33 -24.20 35.83
CA ILE A 205 -2.33 -23.25 36.97
C ILE A 205 -3.12 -23.79 38.17
N LYS A 206 -4.23 -24.50 37.94
CA LYS A 206 -5.00 -25.20 38.99
C LYS A 206 -4.19 -26.37 39.60
N LYS A 207 -3.45 -27.13 38.77
CA LYS A 207 -2.68 -28.32 39.20
C LYS A 207 -1.33 -28.00 39.87
N THR A 208 -0.62 -26.96 39.44
CA THR A 208 0.72 -26.61 39.98
C THR A 208 0.64 -26.06 41.40
N LYS A 209 1.50 -26.59 42.28
CA LYS A 209 1.65 -26.16 43.69
C LYS A 209 2.78 -25.14 43.87
N ASP A 210 3.84 -25.25 43.07
CA ASP A 210 4.99 -24.36 43.13
C ASP A 210 4.64 -22.95 42.68
N SER A 211 4.87 -21.96 43.55
CA SER A 211 4.44 -20.58 43.34
C SER A 211 5.10 -19.93 42.12
N TYR A 212 6.41 -20.14 41.95
CA TYR A 212 7.18 -19.58 40.84
C TYR A 212 6.70 -20.10 39.48
N GLU A 213 6.45 -21.42 39.35
CA GLU A 213 5.93 -22.01 38.13
C GLU A 213 4.50 -21.55 37.84
N LYS A 214 3.66 -21.51 38.89
CA LYS A 214 2.28 -21.01 38.80
C LYS A 214 2.21 -19.56 38.31
N ASP A 215 3.12 -18.70 38.75
CA ASP A 215 3.18 -17.31 38.31
C ASP A 215 3.74 -17.16 36.88
N ASN A 216 4.68 -18.02 36.47
CA ASN A 216 5.12 -18.11 35.07
C ASN A 216 3.97 -18.54 34.14
N LEU A 217 3.18 -19.54 34.52
CA LEU A 217 2.01 -19.99 33.77
C LEU A 217 0.92 -18.91 33.69
N LYS A 218 0.62 -18.21 34.80
CA LYS A 218 -0.29 -17.04 34.79
C LYS A 218 0.19 -15.96 33.82
N ARG A 219 1.50 -15.66 33.80
CA ARG A 219 2.08 -14.66 32.88
C ARG A 219 1.96 -15.09 31.42
N GLN A 220 2.14 -16.37 31.11
CA GLN A 220 1.91 -16.91 29.77
C GLN A 220 0.44 -16.78 29.36
N LEU A 221 -0.49 -17.19 30.22
CA LEU A 221 -1.93 -17.05 30.02
C LEU A 221 -2.32 -15.58 29.77
N GLN A 222 -1.87 -14.64 30.61
CA GLN A 222 -2.12 -13.20 30.41
C GLN A 222 -1.55 -12.68 29.09
N SER A 223 -0.40 -13.20 28.64
CA SER A 223 0.15 -12.84 27.33
C SER A 223 -0.71 -13.38 26.18
N MET A 224 -1.26 -14.59 26.29
CA MET A 224 -2.14 -15.17 25.27
C MET A 224 -3.50 -14.46 25.24
N GLU A 225 -4.10 -14.19 26.39
CA GLU A 225 -5.36 -13.44 26.49
C GLU A 225 -5.22 -11.99 25.98
N SER A 226 -4.12 -11.30 26.27
CA SER A 226 -3.87 -9.96 25.75
C SER A 226 -3.68 -9.95 24.22
N ARG A 227 -2.99 -10.96 23.66
CA ARG A 227 -2.90 -11.16 22.19
C ARG A 227 -4.26 -11.44 21.56
N LYS A 228 -5.09 -12.30 22.15
CA LYS A 228 -6.45 -12.58 21.66
C LYS A 228 -7.30 -11.31 21.67
N LYS A 229 -7.30 -10.55 22.78
CA LYS A 229 -8.01 -9.26 22.89
C LYS A 229 -7.52 -8.23 21.86
N ALA A 230 -6.21 -8.12 21.65
CA ALA A 230 -5.64 -7.22 20.64
C ALA A 230 -6.04 -7.62 19.21
N ASN A 231 -6.07 -8.92 18.90
CA ASN A 231 -6.54 -9.41 17.60
C ASN A 231 -8.05 -9.15 17.40
N MET A 232 -8.88 -9.40 18.42
CA MET A 232 -10.32 -9.09 18.37
C MET A 232 -10.57 -7.62 18.10
N ARG A 233 -9.87 -6.71 18.80
CA ARG A 233 -9.94 -5.26 18.54
C ARG A 233 -9.65 -4.95 17.07
N ARG A 234 -8.56 -5.49 16.48
CA ARG A 234 -8.23 -5.29 15.05
C ARG A 234 -9.35 -5.80 14.12
N GLN A 235 -9.90 -6.98 14.41
CA GLN A 235 -11.00 -7.54 13.64
C GLN A 235 -12.26 -6.67 13.70
N GLU A 236 -12.59 -6.05 14.85
CA GLU A 236 -13.68 -5.07 14.95
C GLU A 236 -13.44 -3.88 14.02
N GLU A 237 -12.24 -3.28 14.03
CA GLU A 237 -11.93 -2.11 13.18
C GLU A 237 -12.02 -2.49 11.69
N GLU A 238 -11.52 -3.67 11.31
CA GLU A 238 -11.66 -4.19 9.95
C GLU A 238 -13.12 -4.46 9.55
N ARG A 239 -13.94 -5.05 10.44
CA ARG A 239 -15.35 -5.35 10.16
C ARG A 239 -16.12 -4.06 9.88
N LEU A 240 -15.95 -3.02 10.70
CA LEU A 240 -16.59 -1.73 10.48
C LEU A 240 -16.15 -1.05 9.17
N LEU A 241 -14.87 -1.16 8.80
CA LEU A 241 -14.38 -0.68 7.51
C LEU A 241 -14.94 -1.50 6.33
N LYS A 242 -15.18 -2.80 6.50
CA LYS A 242 -15.79 -3.69 5.49
C LYS A 242 -17.27 -3.36 5.31
N GLU A 243 -18.03 -3.27 6.39
CA GLU A 243 -19.44 -2.85 6.37
C GLU A 243 -19.64 -1.48 5.73
N HIS A 244 -18.78 -0.50 6.05
CA HIS A 244 -18.84 0.81 5.43
C HIS A 244 -18.58 0.74 3.92
N ARG A 245 -17.56 -0.03 3.49
CA ARG A 245 -17.26 -0.23 2.06
C ARG A 245 -18.39 -0.96 1.33
N GLN A 246 -19.11 -1.88 1.97
CA GLN A 246 -20.28 -2.55 1.40
C GLN A 246 -21.43 -1.56 1.19
N LYS A 247 -21.82 -0.82 2.23
CA LYS A 247 -22.85 0.23 2.17
C LYS A 247 -22.55 1.26 1.08
N GLU A 248 -21.30 1.73 0.97
CA GLU A 248 -20.88 2.64 -0.10
C GLU A 248 -20.93 2.00 -1.49
N LYS A 249 -20.55 0.71 -1.63
CA LYS A 249 -20.65 -0.01 -2.91
C LYS A 249 -22.11 -0.10 -3.39
N GLU A 250 -23.05 -0.34 -2.48
CA GLU A 250 -24.50 -0.34 -2.77
C GLU A 250 -24.99 1.06 -3.19
N LEU A 251 -24.58 2.12 -2.49
CA LEU A 251 -24.91 3.50 -2.84
C LEU A 251 -24.34 3.89 -4.22
N VAL A 252 -23.15 3.41 -4.56
CA VAL A 252 -22.52 3.60 -5.88
C VAL A 252 -23.23 2.81 -6.97
N ALA A 253 -23.69 1.58 -6.68
CA ALA A 253 -24.53 0.81 -7.61
C ALA A 253 -25.86 1.53 -7.90
N GLN A 254 -26.43 2.25 -6.91
CA GLN A 254 -27.57 3.16 -7.09
C GLN A 254 -27.21 4.46 -7.85
N GLY A 255 -25.97 4.64 -8.30
CA GLY A 255 -25.50 5.80 -9.06
C GLY A 255 -25.04 7.01 -8.23
N LYS A 256 -24.91 6.88 -6.90
CA LYS A 256 -24.32 7.94 -6.06
C LYS A 256 -22.80 7.99 -6.20
N THR A 257 -22.19 9.11 -5.87
CA THR A 257 -20.72 9.26 -5.91
C THR A 257 -20.06 8.46 -4.79
N PRO A 258 -18.96 7.70 -5.05
CA PRO A 258 -18.28 6.91 -4.02
C PRO A 258 -17.72 7.80 -2.91
N PHE A 259 -18.15 7.57 -1.66
CA PHE A 259 -17.63 8.28 -0.50
C PHE A 259 -16.68 7.41 0.32
N TYR A 260 -15.62 8.03 0.85
CA TYR A 260 -14.61 7.36 1.66
C TYR A 260 -14.45 8.13 2.97
N LEU A 261 -14.85 7.49 4.07
CA LEU A 261 -14.75 8.08 5.41
C LEU A 261 -13.31 8.46 5.75
N LYS A 262 -13.12 9.61 6.42
CA LYS A 262 -11.80 10.01 6.94
C LYS A 262 -11.40 9.12 8.11
N LYS A 263 -10.09 8.92 8.33
CA LYS A 263 -9.57 8.14 9.47
C LYS A 263 -10.15 8.58 10.84
N SER A 264 -10.38 9.89 11.01
CA SER A 264 -11.00 10.45 12.22
C SER A 264 -12.49 10.12 12.37
N GLU A 265 -13.21 9.92 11.27
CA GLU A 265 -14.61 9.50 11.26
C GLU A 265 -14.70 7.98 11.51
N GLN A 266 -13.77 7.19 10.95
CA GLN A 266 -13.64 5.74 11.20
C GLN A 266 -13.40 5.47 12.70
N LYS A 267 -12.43 6.18 13.31
CA LYS A 267 -12.17 6.12 14.77
C LYS A 267 -13.40 6.50 15.61
N LYS A 268 -14.22 7.48 15.15
CA LYS A 268 -15.45 7.87 15.85
C LYS A 268 -16.52 6.77 15.80
N GLN A 269 -16.77 6.18 14.63
CA GLN A 269 -17.74 5.07 14.49
C GLN A 269 -17.35 3.90 15.39
N LEU A 270 -16.08 3.50 15.34
CA LEU A 270 -15.53 2.46 16.22
C LEU A 270 -15.69 2.80 17.71
N LEU A 271 -15.43 4.04 18.12
CA LEU A 271 -15.57 4.46 19.52
C LEU A 271 -17.04 4.48 19.98
N VAL A 272 -17.97 4.89 19.10
CA VAL A 272 -19.41 4.80 19.35
C VAL A 272 -19.82 3.35 19.58
N ASN A 273 -19.46 2.45 18.66
CA ASN A 273 -19.81 1.03 18.77
C ASN A 273 -19.20 0.38 20.03
N ARG A 274 -17.97 0.75 20.42
CA ARG A 274 -17.36 0.30 21.68
C ARG A 274 -18.12 0.79 22.91
N TYR A 275 -18.64 2.02 22.92
CA TYR A 275 -19.45 2.52 24.04
C TYR A 275 -20.89 1.97 24.04
N GLU A 276 -21.46 1.67 22.88
CA GLU A 276 -22.76 1.00 22.76
C GLU A 276 -22.71 -0.45 23.31
N GLY A 277 -21.58 -1.14 23.14
CA GLY A 277 -21.34 -2.45 23.73
C GLY A 277 -20.96 -2.45 25.22
N MET A 278 -20.79 -1.28 25.86
CA MET A 278 -20.44 -1.15 27.28
C MET A 278 -21.65 -0.79 28.14
N SER A 279 -21.68 -1.26 29.40
CA SER A 279 -22.68 -0.78 30.35
C SER A 279 -22.46 0.70 30.68
N LYS A 280 -23.54 1.44 30.97
CA LYS A 280 -23.49 2.87 31.33
C LYS A 280 -22.45 3.18 32.41
N GLY A 281 -22.33 2.34 33.44
CA GLY A 281 -21.34 2.51 34.50
C GLY A 281 -19.89 2.29 34.04
N GLN A 282 -19.64 1.43 33.05
CA GLN A 282 -18.32 1.30 32.41
C GLN A 282 -18.02 2.52 31.53
N VAL A 283 -19.00 2.99 30.73
CA VAL A 283 -18.87 4.19 29.90
C VAL A 283 -18.55 5.42 30.74
N ASP A 284 -19.29 5.66 31.83
CA ASP A 284 -19.05 6.79 32.74
C ASP A 284 -17.64 6.73 33.35
N ARG A 285 -17.18 5.54 33.78
CA ARG A 285 -15.80 5.33 34.28
C ARG A 285 -14.74 5.55 33.20
N ALA A 286 -14.97 5.09 31.97
CA ALA A 286 -14.05 5.29 30.84
C ALA A 286 -13.92 6.78 30.48
N ILE A 287 -15.04 7.50 30.44
CA ILE A 287 -15.09 8.95 30.22
C ILE A 287 -14.40 9.68 31.38
N GLU A 288 -14.61 9.29 32.63
CA GLU A 288 -13.94 9.90 33.78
C GLU A 288 -12.42 9.69 33.75
N ARG A 289 -11.95 8.47 33.45
CA ARG A 289 -10.52 8.17 33.24
C ARG A 289 -9.94 9.02 32.11
N LYS A 290 -10.64 9.13 30.97
CA LYS A 290 -10.20 9.95 29.84
C LYS A 290 -10.13 11.44 30.19
N ARG A 291 -11.14 11.98 30.90
CA ARG A 291 -11.11 13.37 31.43
C ARG A 291 -9.92 13.60 32.36
N LYS A 292 -9.62 12.67 33.26
CA LYS A 292 -8.43 12.72 34.14
C LYS A 292 -7.11 12.66 33.36
N LYS A 293 -7.00 11.79 32.34
CA LYS A 293 -5.83 11.65 31.46
C LYS A 293 -5.60 12.93 30.64
N VAL A 294 -6.66 13.55 30.11
CA VAL A 294 -6.61 14.84 29.38
C VAL A 294 -6.22 15.99 30.30
N ALA A 295 -6.90 16.19 31.43
CA ALA A 295 -6.55 17.25 32.40
C ALA A 295 -5.11 17.10 32.94
N GLY A 296 -4.61 15.87 33.08
CA GLY A 296 -3.22 15.59 33.42
C GLY A 296 -2.22 15.99 32.32
N LYS A 297 -2.55 15.76 31.05
CA LYS A 297 -1.77 16.24 29.88
C LYS A 297 -1.76 17.77 29.82
N GLU A 298 -2.93 18.40 29.86
CA GLU A 298 -3.08 19.87 29.86
C GLU A 298 -2.25 20.52 30.97
N LYS A 299 -2.30 19.99 32.21
CA LYS A 299 -1.48 20.48 33.32
C LYS A 299 0.03 20.35 33.06
N LYS A 300 0.47 19.25 32.44
CA LYS A 300 1.88 19.03 32.08
C LYS A 300 2.33 19.96 30.95
N GLU A 301 1.47 20.21 29.97
CA GLU A 301 1.72 21.13 28.86
C GLU A 301 1.80 22.59 29.35
N LEU A 302 0.90 23.00 30.25
CA LEU A 302 0.95 24.32 30.90
C LEU A 302 2.23 24.52 31.74
N ASP A 303 2.64 23.50 32.51
CA ASP A 303 3.91 23.52 33.26
C ASP A 303 5.12 23.59 32.32
N PHE A 304 5.12 22.84 31.21
CA PHE A 304 6.19 22.89 30.20
C PHE A 304 6.30 24.28 29.54
N LEU A 305 5.17 24.88 29.14
CA LEU A 305 5.11 26.24 28.61
C LEU A 305 5.61 27.27 29.64
N GLN A 306 5.21 27.14 30.91
CA GLN A 306 5.65 28.04 31.98
C GLN A 306 7.14 27.91 32.29
N ARG A 307 7.72 26.69 32.22
CA ARG A 307 9.16 26.45 32.38
C ARG A 307 9.97 26.98 31.21
N GLY A 308 9.49 26.84 29.97
CA GLY A 308 10.13 27.39 28.77
C GLY A 308 10.15 28.93 28.74
N SER A 309 9.16 29.57 29.36
CA SER A 309 9.05 31.03 29.44
C SER A 309 9.91 31.67 30.54
N ARG A 310 10.51 30.90 31.46
CA ARG A 310 11.38 31.45 32.50
C ARG A 310 12.81 31.58 31.98
N PRO A 311 13.46 32.77 32.04
CA PRO A 311 14.87 32.87 31.69
C PRO A 311 15.68 31.99 32.63
N ARG A 312 16.58 31.16 32.08
CA ARG A 312 17.58 30.46 32.88
C ARG A 312 18.58 31.51 33.38
N GLY A 313 18.51 31.83 34.67
CA GLY A 313 19.50 32.62 35.39
C GLY A 313 20.72 31.80 35.77
#